data_AF-A0A5C9CQQ0-F1
#
_entry.id   AF-A0A5C9CQQ0-F1
#
_cell.length_a   1.000
_cell.length_b   1.000
_cell.length_c   1.000
_cell.angle_alpha   90.00
_cell.angle_beta   90.00
_cell.angle_gamma   90.00
#
_symmetry.space_group_name_H-M   'P 1'
#
loop_
_entity.id
_entity.type
_entity.pdbx_description
1 polymer ?
#
loop_
_entity_poly.entity_id
_entity_poly.type
_entity_poly.pdbx_seq_one_letter_code
_entity_poly.pdbx_strand_id
1 'polypeptide(L)'
;MANNLDEALAQVTAAVQRGQLSKAAEENLRAWLTQPQYESYRPRLTQLTADGEWSLLQDSFWECVPFGTAGRRGPMGELGTATINERTIAESACGVAEHVLKSLPPKMHQAVIAHDTRNRSQEFARITASVLAAHGIKTFLFLAHRASPELSFAVRHLRCGVGIVISASHNPPADNGFKVFAASGGQVLDVEAKQLTASVEAVTHIPTCDFFEALNDGRIEMIGEEVDAAFIHAVVDCSLSPRRDVVAFFSPCHGVGETSVFRAVREAGFKDVTIHPAQRLPDGNFPFAPDRFPNPE
;
A
#
# COMPACT_ATOMS: atom_id res chain seq x y z
N MET A 1 -27.65 -15.21 -16.52
CA MET A 1 -26.29 -15.13 -15.94
C MET A 1 -25.45 -16.37 -16.29
N ALA A 2 -25.95 -17.60 -16.13
CA ALA A 2 -25.20 -18.83 -16.48
C ALA A 2 -24.64 -18.85 -17.92
N ASN A 3 -25.44 -18.46 -18.93
CA ASN A 3 -24.98 -18.40 -20.33
C ASN A 3 -23.75 -17.50 -20.57
N ASN A 4 -23.51 -16.49 -19.74
CA ASN A 4 -22.43 -15.53 -19.96
C ASN A 4 -21.10 -16.01 -19.34
N LEU A 5 -21.16 -16.83 -18.27
CA LEU A 5 -19.97 -17.38 -17.64
C LEU A 5 -19.36 -18.50 -18.49
N ASP A 6 -20.17 -19.44 -18.97
CA ASP A 6 -19.69 -20.55 -19.81
C ASP A 6 -19.08 -20.02 -21.12
N GLU A 7 -19.70 -18.99 -21.70
CA GLU A 7 -19.17 -18.29 -22.87
C GLU A 7 -17.82 -17.62 -22.58
N ALA A 8 -17.70 -16.86 -21.49
CA ALA A 8 -16.44 -16.26 -21.08
C ALA A 8 -15.34 -17.30 -20.86
N LEU A 9 -15.66 -18.42 -20.19
CA LEU A 9 -14.71 -19.50 -19.95
C LEU A 9 -14.25 -20.18 -21.26
N ALA A 10 -15.14 -20.31 -22.25
CA ALA A 10 -14.80 -20.82 -23.57
C ALA A 10 -13.92 -19.84 -24.36
N GLN A 11 -14.22 -18.53 -24.29
CA GLN A 11 -13.41 -17.47 -24.90
C GLN A 11 -11.99 -17.42 -24.32
N VAL A 12 -11.85 -17.57 -23.00
CA VAL A 12 -10.55 -17.68 -22.32
C VAL A 12 -9.75 -18.87 -22.83
N THR A 13 -10.36 -20.08 -22.93
CA THR A 13 -9.68 -21.26 -23.51
C THR A 13 -9.17 -20.96 -24.92
N ALA A 14 -10.01 -20.34 -25.74
CA ALA A 14 -9.68 -20.04 -27.14
C ALA A 14 -8.57 -18.99 -27.24
N ALA A 15 -8.52 -18.00 -26.34
CA ALA A 15 -7.46 -17.00 -26.28
C ALA A 15 -6.09 -17.62 -25.96
N VAL A 16 -6.04 -18.62 -25.07
CA VAL A 16 -4.80 -19.40 -24.81
C VAL A 16 -4.37 -20.18 -26.05
N GLN A 17 -5.31 -20.85 -26.73
CA GLN A 17 -5.00 -21.59 -27.97
C GLN A 17 -4.46 -20.68 -29.08
N ARG A 18 -4.89 -19.41 -29.10
CA ARG A 18 -4.39 -18.38 -30.02
C ARG A 18 -3.10 -17.68 -29.55
N GLY A 19 -2.58 -18.03 -28.38
CA GLY A 19 -1.37 -17.41 -27.81
C GLY A 19 -1.56 -15.99 -27.28
N GLN A 20 -2.81 -15.56 -27.04
CA GLN A 20 -3.13 -14.23 -26.50
C GLN A 20 -3.10 -14.19 -24.97
N LEU A 21 -3.30 -15.35 -24.34
CA LEU A 21 -3.16 -15.54 -22.90
C LEU A 21 -2.14 -16.66 -22.63
N SER A 22 -1.35 -16.48 -21.57
CA SER A 22 -0.54 -17.55 -20.99
C SER A 22 -1.41 -18.54 -20.20
N LYS A 23 -0.90 -19.76 -19.96
CA LYS A 23 -1.59 -20.73 -19.09
C LYS A 23 -1.77 -20.22 -17.66
N ALA A 24 -0.78 -19.52 -17.11
CA ALA A 24 -0.87 -18.91 -15.80
C ALA A 24 -1.97 -17.83 -15.74
N ALA A 25 -2.06 -16.98 -16.77
CA ALA A 25 -3.16 -16.01 -16.90
C ALA A 25 -4.54 -16.69 -16.96
N GLU A 26 -4.66 -17.79 -17.70
CA GLU A 26 -5.89 -18.56 -17.75
C GLU A 26 -6.28 -19.11 -16.37
N GLU A 27 -5.36 -19.74 -15.65
CA GLU A 27 -5.62 -20.31 -14.32
C GLU A 27 -6.12 -19.23 -13.33
N ASN A 28 -5.43 -18.09 -13.27
CA ASN A 28 -5.78 -16.98 -12.38
C ASN A 28 -7.11 -16.31 -12.79
N LEU A 29 -7.32 -16.06 -14.09
CA LEU A 29 -8.55 -15.46 -14.59
C LEU A 29 -9.76 -16.38 -14.37
N ARG A 30 -9.60 -17.70 -14.59
CA ARG A 30 -10.66 -18.69 -14.30
C ARG A 30 -11.02 -18.71 -12.83
N ALA A 31 -10.04 -18.58 -11.93
CA ALA A 31 -10.32 -18.48 -10.50
C ALA A 31 -11.22 -17.27 -10.18
N TRP A 32 -10.92 -16.09 -10.74
CA TRP A 32 -11.75 -14.91 -10.54
C TRP A 32 -13.12 -14.98 -11.22
N LEU A 33 -13.24 -15.68 -12.35
CA LEU A 33 -14.54 -15.90 -13.00
C LEU A 33 -15.43 -16.87 -12.23
N THR A 34 -14.87 -17.88 -11.55
CA THR A 34 -15.63 -19.02 -11.03
C THR A 34 -15.78 -19.06 -9.51
N GLN A 35 -14.79 -18.61 -8.76
CA GLN A 35 -14.82 -18.77 -7.30
C GLN A 35 -15.76 -17.75 -6.62
N PRO A 36 -16.52 -18.14 -5.58
CA PRO A 36 -17.54 -17.29 -4.98
C PRO A 36 -17.03 -15.94 -4.45
N GLN A 37 -15.81 -15.90 -3.91
CA GLN A 37 -15.23 -14.69 -3.33
C GLN A 37 -14.89 -13.59 -4.35
N TYR A 38 -14.94 -13.90 -5.65
CA TYR A 38 -14.72 -12.94 -6.73
C TYR A 38 -16.00 -12.61 -7.51
N GLU A 39 -17.16 -13.04 -7.02
CA GLU A 39 -18.44 -12.87 -7.73
C GLU A 39 -18.74 -11.42 -8.12
N SER A 40 -18.36 -10.45 -7.29
CA SER A 40 -18.54 -9.02 -7.59
C SER A 40 -17.74 -8.53 -8.79
N TYR A 41 -16.63 -9.19 -9.14
CA TYR A 41 -15.77 -8.84 -10.28
C TYR A 41 -16.19 -9.54 -11.58
N ARG A 42 -16.98 -10.62 -11.47
CA ARG A 42 -17.40 -11.47 -12.61
C ARG A 42 -18.06 -10.66 -13.74
N PRO A 43 -19.00 -9.72 -13.51
CA PRO A 43 -19.62 -8.96 -14.60
C PRO A 43 -18.61 -8.18 -15.44
N ARG A 44 -17.62 -7.55 -14.79
CA ARG A 44 -16.59 -6.78 -15.46
C ARG A 44 -15.62 -7.67 -16.23
N LEU A 45 -15.23 -8.81 -15.65
CA LEU A 45 -14.36 -9.78 -16.32
C LEU A 45 -15.02 -10.39 -17.55
N THR A 46 -16.30 -10.74 -17.45
CA THR A 46 -17.06 -11.26 -18.59
C THR A 46 -17.22 -10.22 -19.70
N GLN A 47 -17.35 -8.94 -19.36
CA GLN A 47 -17.33 -7.86 -20.35
C GLN A 47 -15.97 -7.79 -21.07
N LEU A 48 -14.86 -7.80 -20.31
CA LEU A 48 -13.51 -7.75 -20.90
C LEU A 48 -13.21 -8.95 -21.80
N THR A 49 -13.70 -10.15 -21.46
CA THR A 49 -13.55 -11.33 -22.32
C THR A 49 -14.37 -11.20 -23.61
N ALA A 50 -15.60 -10.68 -23.51
CA ALA A 50 -16.47 -10.47 -24.68
C ALA A 50 -15.93 -9.39 -25.64
N ASP A 51 -15.33 -8.33 -25.09
CA ASP A 51 -14.69 -7.25 -25.86
C ASP A 51 -13.34 -7.66 -26.46
N GLY A 52 -12.79 -8.82 -26.05
CA GLY A 52 -11.53 -9.33 -26.56
C GLY A 52 -10.30 -8.57 -26.04
N GLU A 53 -10.39 -8.00 -24.84
CA GLU A 53 -9.33 -7.23 -24.16
C GLU A 53 -8.20 -8.13 -23.62
N TRP A 54 -7.68 -9.02 -24.46
CA TRP A 54 -6.76 -10.08 -24.07
C TRP A 54 -5.41 -9.57 -23.59
N SER A 55 -4.91 -8.44 -24.13
CA SER A 55 -3.66 -7.82 -23.66
C SER A 55 -3.81 -7.34 -22.22
N LEU A 56 -4.90 -6.64 -21.91
CA LEU A 56 -5.19 -6.18 -20.55
C LEU A 56 -5.37 -7.35 -19.59
N LEU A 57 -6.11 -8.39 -20.01
CA LEU A 57 -6.31 -9.60 -19.21
C LEU A 57 -5.00 -10.37 -18.99
N GLN A 58 -4.13 -10.44 -20.00
CA GLN A 58 -2.79 -11.01 -19.86
C GLN A 58 -2.00 -10.22 -18.82
N ASP A 59 -1.87 -8.91 -18.99
CA ASP A 59 -1.09 -8.04 -18.09
C ASP A 59 -1.64 -8.06 -16.65
N SER A 60 -2.95 -8.29 -16.49
CA SER A 60 -3.61 -8.31 -15.18
C SER A 60 -3.53 -9.67 -14.46
N PHE A 61 -3.38 -10.78 -15.18
CA PHE A 61 -3.54 -12.13 -14.60
C PHE A 61 -2.34 -13.06 -14.80
N TRP A 62 -1.32 -12.68 -15.57
CA TRP A 62 -0.21 -13.57 -15.92
C TRP A 62 0.61 -14.11 -14.73
N GLU A 63 0.57 -13.41 -13.59
CA GLU A 63 1.15 -13.86 -12.33
C GLU A 63 0.29 -13.45 -11.13
N CYS A 64 0.65 -13.91 -9.95
CA CYS A 64 0.18 -13.34 -8.69
C CYS A 64 1.27 -12.46 -8.12
N VAL A 65 0.98 -11.18 -7.83
CA VAL A 65 1.98 -10.27 -7.24
C VAL A 65 2.46 -10.89 -5.92
N PRO A 66 3.75 -11.27 -5.82
CA PRO A 66 4.23 -11.99 -4.66
C PRO A 66 4.16 -11.10 -3.42
N PHE A 67 3.71 -11.67 -2.31
CA PHE A 67 3.87 -11.06 -0.99
C PHE A 67 5.26 -11.46 -0.45
N GLY A 68 6.26 -10.66 -0.79
CA GLY A 68 7.64 -10.85 -0.33
C GLY A 68 7.81 -10.52 1.15
N THR A 69 9.07 -10.51 1.62
CA THR A 69 9.41 -10.46 3.05
C THR A 69 8.77 -9.30 3.83
N ALA A 70 8.59 -8.15 3.17
CA ALA A 70 8.02 -6.95 3.78
C ALA A 70 6.79 -6.42 3.03
N GLY A 71 6.12 -7.25 2.22
CA GLY A 71 4.89 -6.89 1.50
C GLY A 71 4.95 -7.09 -0.02
N ARG A 72 4.08 -6.40 -0.76
CA ARG A 72 3.94 -6.54 -2.23
C ARG A 72 4.02 -5.19 -2.96
N ARG A 73 4.53 -5.22 -4.19
CA ARG A 73 4.62 -4.05 -5.08
C ARG A 73 4.35 -4.49 -6.52
N GLY A 74 3.75 -3.62 -7.31
CA GLY A 74 3.51 -3.88 -8.72
C GLY A 74 2.70 -2.77 -9.37
N PRO A 75 2.41 -2.91 -10.68
CA PRO A 75 1.59 -1.97 -11.41
C PRO A 75 0.18 -1.93 -10.80
N MET A 76 -0.40 -0.75 -10.72
CA MET A 76 -1.81 -0.62 -10.37
C MET A 76 -2.69 -1.11 -11.52
N GLY A 77 -3.82 -1.71 -11.16
CA GLY A 77 -4.82 -2.17 -12.12
C GLY A 77 -6.22 -2.02 -11.55
N GLU A 78 -7.21 -2.13 -12.44
CA GLU A 78 -8.61 -2.26 -12.01
C GLU A 78 -8.83 -3.61 -11.30
N LEU A 79 -8.22 -4.66 -11.84
CA LEU A 79 -8.45 -6.06 -11.49
C LEU A 79 -7.15 -6.86 -11.65
N GLY A 80 -7.18 -8.10 -11.21
CA GLY A 80 -6.17 -9.09 -11.56
C GLY A 80 -5.19 -9.40 -10.46
N THR A 81 -4.65 -10.61 -10.53
CA THR A 81 -3.69 -11.13 -9.56
C THR A 81 -2.31 -10.51 -9.72
N ALA A 82 -1.97 -9.98 -10.90
CA ALA A 82 -0.69 -9.36 -11.24
C ALA A 82 -0.67 -7.84 -10.98
N THR A 83 -1.71 -7.28 -10.36
CA THR A 83 -1.83 -5.83 -10.13
C THR A 83 -2.09 -5.48 -8.67
N ILE A 84 -1.70 -4.25 -8.31
CA ILE A 84 -2.14 -3.61 -7.07
C ILE A 84 -3.50 -2.98 -7.30
N ASN A 85 -4.51 -3.53 -6.63
CA ASN A 85 -5.90 -3.13 -6.73
C ASN A 85 -6.59 -3.29 -5.36
N GLU A 86 -7.86 -2.92 -5.28
CA GLU A 86 -8.62 -2.97 -4.03
C GLU A 86 -8.63 -4.37 -3.42
N ARG A 87 -8.77 -5.41 -4.26
CA ARG A 87 -8.79 -6.80 -3.82
C ARG A 87 -7.44 -7.21 -3.26
N THR A 88 -6.35 -6.97 -3.98
CA THR A 88 -5.00 -7.41 -3.55
C THR A 88 -4.49 -6.63 -2.34
N ILE A 89 -4.94 -5.38 -2.14
CA ILE A 89 -4.73 -4.61 -0.90
C ILE A 89 -5.55 -5.20 0.25
N ALA A 90 -6.83 -5.50 0.03
CA ALA A 90 -7.69 -6.04 1.07
C ALA A 90 -7.24 -7.44 1.53
N GLU A 91 -6.77 -8.29 0.61
CA GLU A 91 -6.14 -9.59 0.94
C GLU A 91 -4.89 -9.42 1.79
N SER A 92 -4.03 -8.46 1.42
CA SER A 92 -2.82 -8.13 2.18
C SER A 92 -3.16 -7.67 3.60
N ALA A 93 -4.16 -6.78 3.75
CA ALA A 93 -4.62 -6.31 5.04
C ALA A 93 -5.25 -7.43 5.89
N CYS A 94 -6.04 -8.32 5.27
CA CYS A 94 -6.67 -9.45 5.93
C CYS A 94 -5.62 -10.43 6.47
N GLY A 95 -4.63 -10.82 5.64
CA GLY A 95 -3.55 -11.69 6.08
C GLY A 95 -2.70 -11.08 7.19
N VAL A 96 -2.45 -9.77 7.15
CA VAL A 96 -1.82 -9.04 8.28
C VAL A 96 -2.68 -9.11 9.53
N ALA A 97 -3.99 -8.87 9.42
CA ALA A 97 -4.90 -8.93 10.55
C ALA A 97 -4.88 -10.29 11.24
N GLU A 98 -5.05 -11.36 10.45
CA GLU A 98 -5.00 -12.73 10.94
C GLU A 98 -3.65 -13.07 11.59
N HIS A 99 -2.55 -12.63 10.98
CA HIS A 99 -1.21 -12.82 11.54
C HIS A 99 -1.05 -12.11 12.90
N VAL A 100 -1.49 -10.85 13.01
CA VAL A 100 -1.45 -10.06 14.26
C VAL A 100 -2.29 -10.72 15.35
N LEU A 101 -3.54 -11.11 15.04
CA LEU A 101 -4.43 -11.75 15.99
C LEU A 101 -3.89 -13.08 16.51
N LYS A 102 -3.23 -13.85 15.64
CA LYS A 102 -2.64 -15.15 15.97
C LYS A 102 -1.32 -15.04 16.74
N SER A 103 -0.47 -14.09 16.37
CA SER A 103 0.95 -14.09 16.78
C SER A 103 1.25 -13.09 17.89
N LEU A 104 0.42 -12.06 18.07
CA LEU A 104 0.64 -10.98 19.03
C LEU A 104 -0.39 -11.01 20.18
N PRO A 105 -0.02 -10.57 21.39
CA PRO A 105 -0.94 -10.48 22.52
C PRO A 105 -2.00 -9.38 22.28
N PRO A 106 -3.20 -9.47 22.90
CA PRO A 106 -4.29 -8.52 22.68
C PRO A 106 -3.94 -7.03 22.82
N LYS A 107 -3.04 -6.70 23.75
CA LYS A 107 -2.54 -5.32 23.94
C LYS A 107 -1.81 -4.73 22.73
N MET A 108 -1.38 -5.58 21.79
CA MET A 108 -0.69 -5.22 20.54
C MET A 108 -1.60 -5.36 19.31
N HIS A 109 -2.90 -5.59 19.48
CA HIS A 109 -3.90 -5.59 18.40
C HIS A 109 -4.23 -4.16 17.98
N GLN A 110 -3.19 -3.43 17.60
CA GLN A 110 -3.21 -2.05 17.17
C GLN A 110 -2.29 -1.89 15.97
N ALA A 111 -2.73 -1.14 14.97
CA ALA A 111 -1.99 -0.89 13.74
C ALA A 111 -1.85 0.60 13.48
N VAL A 112 -0.74 1.02 12.88
CA VAL A 112 -0.62 2.36 12.28
C VAL A 112 -0.46 2.25 10.77
N ILE A 113 -1.15 3.11 10.02
CA ILE A 113 -1.17 3.12 8.57
C ILE A 113 -0.73 4.49 8.05
N ALA A 114 0.22 4.49 7.13
CA ALA A 114 0.64 5.65 6.36
C ALA A 114 0.50 5.36 4.86
N HIS A 115 0.60 6.40 4.06
CA HIS A 115 0.66 6.28 2.61
C HIS A 115 1.53 7.37 2.00
N ASP A 116 2.07 7.14 0.80
CA ASP A 116 2.82 8.16 0.06
C ASP A 116 1.93 8.98 -0.88
N THR A 117 2.54 9.75 -1.78
CA THR A 117 1.87 10.67 -2.70
C THR A 117 1.37 10.00 -3.98
N ARG A 118 1.57 8.68 -4.16
CA ARG A 118 1.14 7.96 -5.36
C ARG A 118 -0.37 7.98 -5.52
N ASN A 119 -0.81 7.83 -6.77
CA ASN A 119 -2.24 7.74 -7.08
C ASN A 119 -2.87 6.56 -6.31
N ARG A 120 -4.11 6.75 -5.85
CA ARG A 120 -4.89 5.80 -5.03
C ARG A 120 -4.29 5.37 -3.69
N SER A 121 -3.09 5.82 -3.31
CA SER A 121 -2.47 5.46 -2.02
C SER A 121 -3.36 5.77 -0.81
N GLN A 122 -4.07 6.90 -0.83
CA GLN A 122 -5.04 7.25 0.22
C GLN A 122 -6.24 6.30 0.28
N GLU A 123 -6.76 5.89 -0.88
CA GLU A 123 -7.89 4.98 -0.99
C GLU A 123 -7.54 3.58 -0.46
N PHE A 124 -6.38 3.05 -0.90
CA PHE A 124 -5.85 1.77 -0.42
C PHE A 124 -5.55 1.79 1.08
N ALA A 125 -5.11 2.93 1.64
CA ALA A 125 -4.93 3.08 3.09
C ALA A 125 -6.27 2.99 3.84
N ARG A 126 -7.36 3.55 3.30
CA ARG A 126 -8.70 3.42 3.89
C ARG A 126 -9.22 1.99 3.82
N ILE A 127 -9.04 1.29 2.69
CA ILE A 127 -9.38 -0.13 2.55
C ILE A 127 -8.65 -0.95 3.60
N THR A 128 -7.34 -0.72 3.74
CA THR A 128 -6.52 -1.37 4.76
C THR A 128 -7.10 -1.12 6.16
N ALA A 129 -7.41 0.13 6.49
CA ALA A 129 -7.97 0.49 7.80
C ALA A 129 -9.32 -0.19 8.08
N SER A 130 -10.22 -0.20 7.09
CA SER A 130 -11.53 -0.87 7.19
C SER A 130 -11.39 -2.37 7.42
N VAL A 131 -10.48 -3.04 6.71
CA VAL A 131 -10.25 -4.47 6.90
C VAL A 131 -9.68 -4.76 8.30
N LEU A 132 -8.67 -4.02 8.75
CA LEU A 132 -8.12 -4.21 10.10
C LEU A 132 -9.17 -3.94 11.19
N ALA A 133 -9.94 -2.86 11.06
CA ALA A 133 -11.00 -2.51 12.00
C ALA A 133 -12.13 -3.55 12.05
N ALA A 134 -12.45 -4.21 10.93
CA ALA A 134 -13.40 -5.32 10.88
C ALA A 134 -12.90 -6.57 11.63
N HIS A 135 -11.59 -6.74 11.77
CA HIS A 135 -10.95 -7.79 12.57
C HIS A 135 -10.79 -7.42 14.05
N GLY A 136 -11.27 -6.25 14.48
CA GLY A 136 -11.15 -5.78 15.85
C GLY A 136 -9.77 -5.20 16.19
N ILE A 137 -8.94 -4.87 15.19
CA ILE A 137 -7.66 -4.20 15.38
C ILE A 137 -7.88 -2.70 15.38
N LYS A 138 -7.55 -2.03 16.50
CA LYS A 138 -7.59 -0.56 16.59
C LYS A 138 -6.58 0.01 15.60
N THR A 139 -7.03 0.93 14.75
CA THR A 139 -6.22 1.42 13.64
C THR A 139 -5.99 2.92 13.77
N PHE A 140 -4.74 3.34 13.73
CA PHE A 140 -4.33 4.74 13.58
C PHE A 140 -4.00 5.00 12.11
N LEU A 141 -4.66 5.96 11.49
CA LEU A 141 -4.46 6.31 10.07
C LEU A 141 -3.98 7.77 9.98
N PHE A 142 -2.86 8.00 9.32
CA PHE A 142 -2.42 9.37 9.07
C PHE A 142 -3.40 10.14 8.16
N LEU A 143 -3.69 11.39 8.53
CA LEU A 143 -4.58 12.29 7.79
C LEU A 143 -4.15 12.56 6.35
N ALA A 144 -2.84 12.55 6.12
CA ALA A 144 -2.22 12.84 4.83
C ALA A 144 -0.98 11.96 4.63
N HIS A 145 -0.32 12.13 3.50
CA HIS A 145 0.88 11.38 3.15
C HIS A 145 2.00 11.56 4.20
N ARG A 146 2.68 10.45 4.54
CA ARG A 146 3.78 10.41 5.51
C ARG A 146 4.89 9.49 5.08
N ALA A 147 6.09 9.82 5.53
CA ALA A 147 7.29 9.07 5.19
C ALA A 147 7.37 7.75 5.96
N SER A 148 7.96 6.72 5.35
CA SER A 148 8.18 5.43 6.03
C SER A 148 8.96 5.53 7.35
N PRO A 149 9.97 6.42 7.51
CA PRO A 149 10.62 6.63 8.81
C PRO A 149 9.68 7.17 9.90
N GLU A 150 8.68 7.96 9.52
CA GLU A 150 7.68 8.48 10.44
C GLU A 150 6.67 7.42 10.83
N LEU A 151 6.25 6.56 9.89
CA LEU A 151 5.50 5.33 10.23
C LEU A 151 6.29 4.47 11.22
N SER A 152 7.56 4.21 10.93
CA SER A 152 8.46 3.43 11.79
C SER A 152 8.53 4.00 13.21
N PHE A 153 8.64 5.32 13.33
CA PHE A 153 8.55 6.01 14.61
C PHE A 153 7.18 5.83 15.27
N ALA A 154 6.09 6.06 14.53
CA ALA A 154 4.72 6.02 15.02
C ALA A 154 4.34 4.63 15.56
N VAL A 155 4.81 3.54 14.94
CA VAL A 155 4.60 2.17 15.44
C VAL A 155 5.04 2.06 16.90
N ARG A 156 6.25 2.54 17.20
CA ARG A 156 6.82 2.50 18.55
C ARG A 156 6.16 3.51 19.49
N HIS A 157 5.91 4.71 18.98
CA HIS A 157 5.32 5.82 19.74
C HIS A 157 3.90 5.49 20.23
N LEU A 158 3.07 4.91 19.35
CA LEU A 158 1.68 4.51 19.63
C LEU A 158 1.58 3.07 20.17
N ARG A 159 2.71 2.36 20.28
CA ARG A 159 2.80 0.96 20.75
C ARG A 159 1.94 0.00 19.92
N CYS A 160 1.92 0.21 18.61
CA CYS A 160 1.26 -0.67 17.64
C CYS A 160 2.02 -1.99 17.50
N GLY A 161 1.29 -3.07 17.26
CA GLY A 161 1.88 -4.38 16.92
C GLY A 161 2.39 -4.43 15.48
N VAL A 162 1.83 -3.60 14.61
CA VAL A 162 2.18 -3.57 13.18
C VAL A 162 2.09 -2.14 12.61
N GLY A 163 2.95 -1.84 11.65
CA GLY A 163 2.85 -0.65 10.80
C GLY A 163 2.65 -1.05 9.35
N ILE A 164 1.83 -0.30 8.61
CA ILE A 164 1.63 -0.52 7.18
C ILE A 164 1.86 0.79 6.43
N VAL A 165 2.63 0.75 5.34
CA VAL A 165 2.70 1.87 4.39
C VAL A 165 2.25 1.44 3.00
N ILE A 166 1.32 2.22 2.45
CA ILE A 166 0.93 2.11 1.05
C ILE A 166 1.89 2.94 0.20
N SER A 167 2.80 2.26 -0.50
CA SER A 167 3.87 2.88 -1.30
C SER A 167 4.65 1.86 -2.12
N ALA A 168 5.05 2.23 -3.35
CA ALA A 168 6.06 1.52 -4.13
C ALA A 168 7.45 2.19 -4.12
N SER A 169 7.76 3.05 -3.13
CA SER A 169 9.06 3.73 -3.01
C SER A 169 9.44 4.55 -4.25
N HIS A 170 10.52 4.19 -4.95
CA HIS A 170 11.07 4.87 -6.12
C HIS A 170 10.54 4.30 -7.46
N ASN A 171 9.64 3.32 -7.44
CA ASN A 171 9.07 2.70 -8.63
C ASN A 171 8.35 3.72 -9.56
N PRO A 172 8.06 3.36 -10.83
CA PRO A 172 7.30 4.23 -11.74
C PRO A 172 5.95 4.73 -11.16
N PRO A 173 5.38 5.83 -11.69
CA PRO A 173 4.08 6.36 -11.24
C PRO A 173 2.91 5.37 -11.26
N ALA A 174 2.94 4.43 -12.21
CA ALA A 174 1.91 3.43 -12.38
C ALA A 174 1.90 2.37 -11.26
N ASP A 175 2.98 2.25 -10.50
CA ASP A 175 3.12 1.26 -9.44
C ASP A 175 2.57 1.77 -8.10
N ASN A 176 2.07 0.84 -7.31
CA ASN A 176 1.83 1.05 -5.89
C ASN A 176 2.24 -0.20 -5.10
N GLY A 177 2.01 -0.22 -3.80
CA GLY A 177 2.43 -1.33 -2.98
C GLY A 177 1.90 -1.26 -1.56
N PHE A 178 2.10 -2.35 -0.85
CA PHE A 178 1.68 -2.55 0.53
C PHE A 178 2.90 -3.08 1.26
N LYS A 179 3.41 -2.35 2.25
CA LYS A 179 4.59 -2.76 3.03
C LYS A 179 4.27 -2.89 4.50
N VAL A 180 4.86 -3.88 5.16
CA VAL A 180 4.59 -4.22 6.56
C VAL A 180 5.84 -4.00 7.43
N PHE A 181 5.60 -3.41 8.60
CA PHE A 181 6.58 -3.12 9.62
C PHE A 181 6.17 -3.84 10.91
N ALA A 182 7.13 -4.49 11.57
CA ALA A 182 6.91 -5.18 12.84
C ALA A 182 6.78 -4.16 14.00
N ALA A 183 6.38 -4.63 15.18
CA ALA A 183 6.25 -3.82 16.40
C ALA A 183 7.55 -3.08 16.80
N SER A 184 8.71 -3.51 16.30
CA SER A 184 9.99 -2.81 16.47
C SER A 184 10.07 -1.50 15.68
N GLY A 185 9.13 -1.25 14.76
CA GLY A 185 9.21 -0.18 13.76
C GLY A 185 10.15 -0.51 12.59
N GLY A 186 10.77 -1.69 12.56
CA GLY A 186 11.55 -2.17 11.42
C GLY A 186 10.69 -2.95 10.43
N GLN A 187 11.22 -3.21 9.23
CA GLN A 187 10.60 -4.18 8.32
C GLN A 187 10.59 -5.58 8.95
N VAL A 188 9.59 -6.36 8.59
CA VAL A 188 9.44 -7.75 9.05
C VAL A 188 10.64 -8.59 8.60
N LEU A 189 11.18 -9.42 9.50
CA LEU A 189 12.35 -10.27 9.25
C LEU A 189 11.94 -11.69 8.82
N ASP A 190 12.84 -12.44 8.19
CA ASP A 190 12.57 -13.67 7.42
C ASP A 190 11.61 -14.69 8.06
N VAL A 191 11.66 -14.94 9.37
CA VAL A 191 10.76 -15.93 10.01
C VAL A 191 9.33 -15.41 10.11
N GLU A 192 9.15 -14.20 10.63
CA GLU A 192 7.84 -13.54 10.76
C GLU A 192 7.26 -13.24 9.37
N ALA A 193 8.12 -12.87 8.42
CA ALA A 193 7.77 -12.61 7.04
C ALA A 193 7.16 -13.84 6.35
N LYS A 194 7.76 -15.03 6.51
CA LYS A 194 7.20 -16.28 5.97
C LYS A 194 5.83 -16.60 6.56
N GLN A 195 5.66 -16.38 7.86
CA GLN A 195 4.38 -16.60 8.54
C GLN A 195 3.32 -15.62 8.02
N LEU A 196 3.70 -14.36 7.81
CA LEU A 196 2.83 -13.34 7.27
C LEU A 196 2.44 -13.63 5.81
N THR A 197 3.39 -14.00 4.95
CA THR A 197 3.12 -14.42 3.57
C THR A 197 2.13 -15.58 3.55
N ALA A 198 2.35 -16.61 4.38
CA ALA A 198 1.44 -17.75 4.48
C ALA A 198 0.03 -17.35 4.94
N SER A 199 -0.09 -16.38 5.87
CA SER A 199 -1.39 -15.83 6.27
C SER A 199 -2.08 -15.11 5.10
N VAL A 200 -1.36 -14.30 4.32
CA VAL A 200 -1.93 -13.60 3.15
C VAL A 200 -2.37 -14.59 2.06
N GLU A 201 -1.57 -15.62 1.79
CA GLU A 201 -1.90 -16.65 0.79
C GLU A 201 -3.09 -17.54 1.19
N ALA A 202 -3.39 -17.65 2.48
CA ALA A 202 -4.51 -18.42 3.00
C ALA A 202 -5.86 -17.67 3.00
N VAL A 203 -5.86 -16.37 2.66
CA VAL A 203 -7.07 -15.53 2.71
C VAL A 203 -8.09 -15.99 1.67
N THR A 204 -9.28 -16.35 2.14
CA THR A 204 -10.42 -16.72 1.29
C THR A 204 -11.61 -15.78 1.48
N HIS A 205 -11.83 -15.31 2.72
CA HIS A 205 -12.87 -14.37 3.09
C HIS A 205 -12.23 -13.11 3.67
N ILE A 206 -12.75 -11.93 3.30
CA ILE A 206 -12.23 -10.64 3.75
C ILE A 206 -13.34 -9.89 4.48
N PRO A 207 -13.37 -9.96 5.82
CA PRO A 207 -14.18 -9.05 6.62
C PRO A 207 -13.80 -7.59 6.35
N THR A 208 -14.80 -6.75 6.14
CA THR A 208 -14.64 -5.30 6.00
C THR A 208 -15.79 -4.59 6.72
N CYS A 209 -15.57 -3.34 7.11
CA CYS A 209 -16.60 -2.47 7.65
C CYS A 209 -16.57 -1.11 6.95
N ASP A 210 -17.68 -0.36 7.07
CA ASP A 210 -17.71 1.01 6.58
C ASP A 210 -16.64 1.86 7.29
N PHE A 211 -15.91 2.64 6.51
CA PHE A 211 -14.80 3.46 7.01
C PHE A 211 -15.29 4.57 7.95
N PHE A 212 -16.41 5.23 7.61
CA PHE A 212 -16.92 6.35 8.40
C PHE A 212 -17.59 5.87 9.69
N GLU A 213 -18.27 4.72 9.66
CA GLU A 213 -18.77 4.06 10.87
C GLU A 213 -17.63 3.72 11.83
N ALA A 214 -16.56 3.07 11.34
CA ALA A 214 -15.41 2.71 12.14
C ALA A 214 -14.60 3.93 12.63
N LEU A 215 -14.66 5.05 11.93
CA LEU A 215 -14.11 6.32 12.40
C LEU A 215 -14.96 6.90 13.54
N ASN A 216 -16.29 6.88 13.39
CA ASN A 216 -17.22 7.44 14.35
C ASN A 216 -17.28 6.66 15.67
N ASP A 217 -17.13 5.33 15.62
CA ASP A 217 -17.09 4.47 16.81
C ASP A 217 -15.68 4.33 17.43
N GLY A 218 -14.67 4.92 16.80
CA GLY A 218 -13.30 4.98 17.29
C GLY A 218 -12.45 3.73 17.01
N ARG A 219 -12.92 2.76 16.22
CA ARG A 219 -12.05 1.66 15.74
C ARG A 219 -10.94 2.14 14.82
N ILE A 220 -11.19 3.20 14.05
CA ILE A 220 -10.21 3.95 13.27
C ILE A 220 -10.03 5.33 13.91
N GLU A 221 -8.79 5.76 14.08
CA GLU A 221 -8.42 7.06 14.62
C GLU A 221 -7.50 7.78 13.66
N MET A 222 -7.85 9.02 13.31
CA MET A 222 -7.00 9.84 12.44
C MET A 222 -5.90 10.50 13.26
N ILE A 223 -4.65 10.37 12.80
CA ILE A 223 -3.47 10.97 13.43
C ILE A 223 -2.76 11.95 12.48
N GLY A 224 -1.96 12.85 13.04
CA GLY A 224 -1.24 13.87 12.28
C GLY A 224 -0.29 14.65 13.17
N GLU A 225 -0.52 15.96 13.30
CA GLU A 225 0.43 16.94 13.84
C GLU A 225 1.08 16.57 15.19
N GLU A 226 0.36 15.93 16.12
CA GLU A 226 0.95 15.48 17.39
C GLU A 226 2.07 14.44 17.17
N VAL A 227 1.81 13.44 16.32
CA VAL A 227 2.78 12.41 15.96
C VAL A 227 3.88 12.99 15.08
N ASP A 228 3.52 13.88 14.14
CA ASP A 228 4.49 14.59 13.31
C ASP A 228 5.50 15.36 14.19
N ALA A 229 5.01 16.15 15.15
CA ALA A 229 5.85 16.96 16.03
C ALA A 229 6.79 16.08 16.88
N ALA A 230 6.27 14.98 17.43
CA ALA A 230 7.07 14.03 18.19
C ALA A 230 8.16 13.36 17.34
N PHE A 231 7.84 12.99 16.10
CA PHE A 231 8.81 12.45 15.15
C PHE A 231 9.90 13.47 14.82
N ILE A 232 9.51 14.69 14.48
CA ILE A 232 10.44 15.76 14.10
C ILE A 232 11.37 16.10 15.27
N HIS A 233 10.85 16.21 16.49
CA HIS A 233 11.68 16.43 17.68
C HIS A 233 12.72 15.32 17.84
N ALA A 234 12.32 14.05 17.73
CA ALA A 234 13.25 12.92 17.82
C ALA A 234 14.34 12.94 16.73
N VAL A 235 14.01 13.40 15.51
CA VAL A 235 14.99 13.58 14.44
C VAL A 235 15.95 14.72 14.75
N VAL A 236 15.45 15.86 15.23
CA VAL A 236 16.27 17.02 15.59
C VAL A 236 17.22 16.70 16.75
N ASP A 237 16.77 15.93 17.73
CA ASP A 237 17.58 15.47 18.87
C ASP A 237 18.78 14.60 18.45
N CYS A 238 18.75 14.01 17.25
CA CYS A 238 19.87 13.25 16.70
C CYS A 238 20.98 14.16 16.10
N SER A 239 20.83 15.49 16.16
CA SER A 239 21.81 16.43 15.62
C SER A 239 23.15 16.34 16.36
N LEU A 240 24.23 16.05 15.63
CA LEU A 240 25.58 15.90 16.18
C LEU A 240 26.40 17.21 16.19
N SER A 241 25.85 18.28 15.64
CA SER A 241 26.55 19.55 15.42
C SER A 241 25.60 20.71 15.66
N PRO A 242 26.06 21.83 16.26
CA PRO A 242 25.28 23.06 16.34
C PRO A 242 25.41 23.96 15.10
N ARG A 243 26.27 23.63 14.12
CA ARG A 243 26.48 24.47 12.92
C ARG A 243 25.26 24.46 11.99
N ARG A 244 24.83 25.64 11.53
CA ARG A 244 23.59 25.86 10.73
C ARG A 244 23.79 26.78 9.52
N ASP A 245 25.03 27.08 9.19
CA ASP A 245 25.48 27.98 8.11
C ASP A 245 25.60 27.29 6.74
N VAL A 246 24.90 26.18 6.55
CA VAL A 246 24.85 25.46 5.27
C VAL A 246 23.83 26.13 4.35
N VAL A 247 24.27 26.44 3.14
CA VAL A 247 23.41 26.83 2.02
C VAL A 247 23.15 25.59 1.16
N ALA A 248 21.88 25.22 0.97
CA ALA A 248 21.53 24.03 0.20
C ALA A 248 20.20 24.18 -0.56
N PHE A 249 20.02 23.33 -1.56
CA PHE A 249 18.74 23.09 -2.21
C PHE A 249 18.20 21.72 -1.79
N PHE A 250 16.90 21.66 -1.50
CA PHE A 250 16.19 20.43 -1.19
C PHE A 250 15.08 20.20 -2.20
N SER A 251 14.96 18.99 -2.72
CA SER A 251 13.80 18.59 -3.51
C SER A 251 13.10 17.41 -2.85
N PRO A 252 11.78 17.48 -2.62
CA PRO A 252 11.01 16.32 -2.20
C PRO A 252 10.61 15.42 -3.38
N CYS A 253 10.93 15.79 -4.63
CA CYS A 253 10.58 15.06 -5.85
C CYS A 253 9.08 14.68 -5.92
N HIS A 254 8.18 15.61 -5.57
CA HIS A 254 6.73 15.40 -5.46
C HIS A 254 6.30 14.32 -4.43
N GLY A 255 7.24 13.85 -3.61
CA GLY A 255 7.03 12.88 -2.55
C GLY A 255 6.72 13.52 -1.20
N VAL A 256 7.04 12.77 -0.14
CA VAL A 256 6.73 13.08 1.26
C VAL A 256 7.81 13.90 1.98
N GLY A 257 8.82 14.38 1.24
CA GLY A 257 10.02 14.99 1.79
C GLY A 257 9.80 16.35 2.45
N GLU A 258 8.76 17.10 2.04
CA GLU A 258 8.50 18.42 2.60
C GLU A 258 8.00 18.35 4.05
N THR A 259 7.02 17.46 4.32
CA THR A 259 6.44 17.29 5.66
C THR A 259 7.38 16.56 6.63
N SER A 260 8.40 15.87 6.11
CA SER A 260 9.38 15.11 6.88
C SER A 260 10.76 15.79 6.92
N VAL A 261 11.61 15.52 5.93
CA VAL A 261 13.01 15.97 5.89
C VAL A 261 13.12 17.49 5.92
N PHE A 262 12.35 18.20 5.08
CA PHE A 262 12.44 19.66 5.03
C PHE A 262 11.96 20.29 6.33
N ARG A 263 10.84 19.80 6.90
CA ARG A 263 10.38 20.22 8.23
C ARG A 263 11.47 20.02 9.28
N ALA A 264 12.09 18.85 9.35
CA ALA A 264 13.17 18.57 10.32
C ALA A 264 14.39 19.49 10.14
N VAL A 265 14.77 19.78 8.89
CA VAL A 265 15.84 20.73 8.57
C VAL A 265 15.52 22.15 9.08
N ARG A 266 14.27 22.61 8.92
CA ARG A 266 13.84 23.92 9.43
C ARG A 266 13.82 23.96 10.95
N GLU A 267 13.24 22.95 11.59
CA GLU A 267 13.18 22.85 13.07
C GLU A 267 14.57 22.68 13.71
N ALA A 268 15.50 22.03 13.02
CA ALA A 268 16.89 21.97 13.48
C ALA A 268 17.56 23.36 13.45
N GLY A 269 17.02 24.35 12.73
CA GLY A 269 17.52 25.73 12.69
C GLY A 269 18.27 26.11 11.42
N PHE A 270 18.24 25.29 10.36
CA PHE A 270 18.84 25.65 9.08
C PHE A 270 17.95 26.67 8.32
N LYS A 271 18.50 27.87 8.10
CA LYS A 271 17.75 28.99 7.51
C LYS A 271 17.91 29.09 6.00
N ASP A 272 19.07 28.73 5.48
CA ASP A 272 19.47 28.91 4.08
C ASP A 272 19.29 27.64 3.22
N VAL A 273 18.24 26.87 3.50
CA VAL A 273 17.84 25.71 2.69
C VAL A 273 16.61 26.06 1.88
N THR A 274 16.77 26.08 0.55
CA THR A 274 15.70 26.42 -0.39
C THR A 274 15.06 25.16 -0.95
N ILE A 275 13.73 25.07 -0.90
CA ILE A 275 13.00 23.98 -1.53
C ILE A 275 12.84 24.22 -3.04
N HIS A 276 13.06 23.20 -3.86
CA HIS A 276 12.95 23.29 -5.31
C HIS A 276 11.49 23.51 -5.74
N PRO A 277 11.10 24.70 -6.26
CA PRO A 277 9.69 25.04 -6.45
C PRO A 277 8.94 24.10 -7.40
N ALA A 278 9.57 23.70 -8.52
CA ALA A 278 8.91 22.86 -9.52
C ALA A 278 8.64 21.42 -9.05
N GLN A 279 9.35 20.95 -8.00
CA GLN A 279 9.25 19.58 -7.49
C GLN A 279 8.66 19.51 -6.09
N ARG A 280 8.12 20.63 -5.59
CA ARG A 280 7.65 20.79 -4.20
C ARG A 280 6.32 20.10 -3.94
N LEU A 281 5.30 20.40 -4.74
CA LEU A 281 3.93 19.98 -4.47
C LEU A 281 3.77 18.46 -4.63
N PRO A 282 3.08 17.76 -3.71
CA PRO A 282 2.77 16.35 -3.87
C PRO A 282 2.03 16.04 -5.18
N ASP A 283 2.54 15.10 -5.98
CA ASP A 283 1.92 14.63 -7.22
C ASP A 283 2.38 13.20 -7.53
N GLY A 284 1.43 12.26 -7.59
CA GLY A 284 1.69 10.84 -7.84
C GLY A 284 2.19 10.53 -9.25
N ASN A 285 2.20 11.51 -10.17
CA ASN A 285 2.78 11.39 -11.51
C ASN A 285 4.22 11.89 -11.59
N PHE A 286 4.76 12.40 -10.47
CA PHE A 286 6.13 12.89 -10.31
C PHE A 286 6.61 13.74 -11.51
N PRO A 287 5.86 14.80 -11.90
CA PRO A 287 6.26 15.64 -13.04
C PRO A 287 7.63 16.27 -12.76
N PHE A 288 8.35 16.71 -13.79
CA PHE A 288 9.67 17.37 -13.64
C PHE A 288 10.77 16.55 -12.91
N ALA A 289 10.49 15.36 -12.39
CA ALA A 289 11.51 14.42 -11.93
C ALA A 289 12.15 13.73 -13.14
N PRO A 290 13.47 13.43 -13.10
CA PRO A 290 14.12 12.64 -14.14
C PRO A 290 13.33 11.35 -14.41
N ASP A 291 13.05 11.08 -15.69
CA ASP A 291 12.25 9.95 -16.17
C ASP A 291 10.84 9.79 -15.55
N ARG A 292 10.35 10.79 -14.78
CA ARG A 292 9.14 10.73 -13.94
C ARG A 292 9.22 9.70 -12.80
N PHE A 293 10.42 9.44 -12.28
CA PHE A 293 10.62 8.57 -11.12
C PHE A 293 10.89 9.42 -9.88
N PRO A 294 10.32 9.08 -8.72
CA PRO A 294 10.70 9.69 -7.44
C PRO A 294 12.00 9.06 -6.92
N ASN A 295 13.03 8.99 -7.77
CA ASN A 295 14.35 8.47 -7.43
C ASN A 295 15.36 9.63 -7.37
N PRO A 296 16.04 9.83 -6.22
CA PRO A 296 17.08 10.85 -6.10
C PRO A 296 18.43 10.45 -6.71
N GLU A 297 18.59 9.19 -7.13
CA GLU A 297 19.77 8.66 -7.85
C GLU A 297 19.60 8.77 -9.36
#